data_AF-A0AAV5G219-F1
#
_entry.id   AF-A0AAV5G219-F1
#
_cell.length_a   1.000
_cell.length_b   1.000
_cell.length_c   1.000
_cell.angle_alpha   90.00
_cell.angle_beta   90.00
_cell.angle_gamma   90.00
#
_symmetry.space_group_name_H-M   'P 1'
#
loop_
_entity.id
_entity.type
_entity.pdbx_description
1 polymer ?
#
loop_
_entity_poly.entity_id
_entity_poly.type
_entity_poly.pdbx_seq_one_letter_code
_entity_poly.pdbx_strand_id
1 'polypeptide(L)'
;MRAAGVRFSRRSKARDMYDVKFDRRRGVMEIPGVVIDDIMKRPLLVNLIAFEQCQGTEEARVLTSYVSLMGMLIRTAQDVELLQRRGILDNLLANHDEAARFFSHLGEGGAMNYDQHVFFGLYEDVRRYCGSWYHRNRAVLRRDYFGNPWSAISLFVAGLVVALTATQTYFTVFPRN
;
A
#
# COMPACT_ATOMS: atom_id res chain seq x y z
N MET A 1 2.41 5.33 1.03
CA MET A 1 2.48 3.98 0.44
C MET A 1 2.19 3.97 -1.07
N ARG A 2 1.08 4.54 -1.57
CA ARG A 2 0.75 4.53 -3.02
C ARG A 2 1.79 5.19 -3.93
N ALA A 3 2.32 6.34 -3.52
CA ALA A 3 3.38 7.04 -4.27
C ALA A 3 4.67 6.24 -4.44
N ALA A 4 4.91 5.25 -3.56
CA ALA A 4 6.04 4.32 -3.65
C ALA A 4 5.73 3.05 -4.46
N GLY A 5 4.53 2.93 -5.04
CA GLY A 5 4.13 1.79 -5.86
C GLY A 5 3.65 0.56 -5.08
N VAL A 6 3.27 0.71 -3.80
CA VAL A 6 2.65 -0.38 -3.04
C VAL A 6 1.28 -0.73 -3.62
N ARG A 7 1.06 -2.02 -3.88
CA ARG A 7 -0.21 -2.57 -4.39
C ARG A 7 -0.88 -3.42 -3.31
N PHE A 8 -2.19 -3.55 -3.40
CA PHE A 8 -2.99 -4.33 -2.48
C PHE A 8 -3.64 -5.51 -3.19
N SER A 9 -3.69 -6.66 -2.53
CA SER A 9 -4.43 -7.84 -3.00
C SER A 9 -5.07 -8.60 -1.85
N ARG A 10 -6.23 -9.20 -2.12
CA ARG A 10 -6.88 -10.09 -1.17
C ARG A 10 -6.04 -11.34 -0.94
N ARG A 11 -5.88 -11.71 0.32
CA ARG A 11 -5.28 -12.98 0.71
C ARG A 11 -6.34 -14.07 0.77
N SER A 12 -6.25 -15.04 -0.13
CA SER A 12 -7.24 -16.13 -0.25
C SER A 12 -7.04 -17.26 0.77
N LYS A 13 -5.80 -17.51 1.20
CA LYS A 13 -5.43 -18.54 2.19
C LYS A 13 -4.88 -17.88 3.46
N ALA A 14 -5.73 -17.11 4.13
CA ALA A 14 -5.42 -16.49 5.42
C ALA A 14 -5.74 -17.46 6.56
N ARG A 15 -4.89 -17.50 7.60
CA ARG A 15 -5.16 -18.30 8.81
C ARG A 15 -6.27 -17.70 9.66
N ASP A 16 -6.28 -16.38 9.76
CA ASP A 16 -7.25 -15.57 10.49
C ASP A 16 -7.37 -14.18 9.83
N MET A 17 -8.19 -13.30 10.39
CA MET A 17 -8.40 -11.94 9.86
C MET A 17 -7.19 -11.01 10.01
N TYR A 18 -6.21 -11.37 10.83
CA TYR A 18 -5.02 -10.59 11.15
C TYR A 18 -3.79 -11.02 10.34
N ASP A 19 -3.88 -12.09 9.55
CA ASP A 19 -2.79 -12.66 8.75
C ASP A 19 -2.44 -11.78 7.53
N VAL A 20 -1.88 -10.60 7.79
CA VAL A 20 -1.42 -9.63 6.80
C VAL A 20 0.05 -9.87 6.46
N LYS A 21 0.39 -9.80 5.16
CA LYS A 21 1.77 -9.93 4.66
C LYS A 21 2.15 -8.83 3.71
N PHE A 22 3.43 -8.49 3.69
CA PHE A 22 4.00 -7.60 2.70
C PHE A 22 5.16 -8.27 1.96
N ASP A 23 5.01 -8.45 0.66
CA ASP A 23 6.09 -8.89 -0.22
C ASP A 23 6.97 -7.69 -0.59
N ARG A 24 8.11 -7.57 0.08
CA ARG A 24 9.11 -6.52 -0.15
C ARG A 24 9.67 -6.50 -1.57
N ARG A 25 9.70 -7.64 -2.28
CA ARG A 25 10.25 -7.71 -3.64
C ARG A 25 9.25 -7.17 -4.65
N ARG A 26 7.97 -7.52 -4.48
CA ARG A 26 6.89 -7.16 -5.42
C ARG A 26 6.17 -5.86 -5.05
N GLY A 27 6.37 -5.36 -3.83
CA GLY A 27 5.66 -4.23 -3.26
C GLY A 27 4.16 -4.51 -3.12
N VAL A 28 3.79 -5.74 -2.71
CA VAL A 28 2.39 -6.17 -2.61
C VAL A 28 2.04 -6.43 -1.15
N MET A 29 1.01 -5.76 -0.65
CA MET A 29 0.40 -6.02 0.63
C MET A 29 -0.81 -6.94 0.45
N GLU A 30 -0.72 -8.13 1.05
CA GLU A 30 -1.76 -9.16 1.05
C GLU A 30 -2.54 -9.09 2.36
N ILE A 31 -3.83 -8.78 2.26
CA ILE A 31 -4.71 -8.58 3.42
C ILE A 31 -5.89 -9.56 3.31
N PRO A 32 -6.27 -10.26 4.40
CA PRO A 32 -7.50 -11.02 4.45
C PRO A 32 -8.73 -10.15 4.12
N GLY A 33 -9.78 -10.76 3.56
CA GLY A 33 -11.02 -10.03 3.30
C GLY A 33 -11.78 -9.74 4.59
N VAL A 34 -12.28 -8.51 4.75
CA VAL A 34 -13.05 -8.07 5.92
C VAL A 34 -14.36 -7.43 5.50
N VAL A 35 -15.43 -7.72 6.25
CA VAL A 35 -16.74 -7.13 6.07
C VAL A 35 -16.99 -6.13 7.20
N ILE A 36 -17.51 -4.95 6.89
CA ILE A 36 -17.96 -3.96 7.87
C ILE A 36 -19.40 -3.58 7.61
N ASP A 37 -20.20 -3.57 8.68
CA ASP A 37 -21.61 -3.20 8.70
C ASP A 37 -21.93 -2.45 10.01
N ASP A 38 -23.03 -1.68 10.00
CA ASP A 38 -23.45 -0.86 11.14
C ASP A 38 -24.13 -1.65 12.27
N ILE A 39 -24.69 -2.82 11.97
CA ILE A 39 -25.58 -3.54 12.90
C ILE A 39 -24.77 -4.41 13.87
N MET A 40 -23.78 -5.12 13.36
CA MET A 40 -23.03 -6.13 14.09
C MET A 40 -21.55 -5.81 14.15
N LYS A 41 -20.90 -5.57 13.01
CA LYS A 41 -19.42 -5.55 12.94
C LYS A 41 -18.83 -4.28 13.52
N ARG A 42 -19.41 -3.12 13.22
CA ARG A 42 -18.94 -1.83 13.73
C ARG A 42 -19.03 -1.75 15.26
N PRO A 43 -20.18 -2.03 15.91
CA PRO A 43 -20.26 -2.04 17.38
C PRO A 43 -19.35 -3.10 18.02
N LEU A 44 -19.26 -4.29 17.41
CA LEU A 44 -18.38 -5.36 17.91
C LEU A 44 -16.91 -4.92 17.93
N LEU A 45 -16.42 -4.31 16.84
CA LEU A 45 -15.03 -3.82 16.79
C LEU A 45 -14.75 -2.79 17.88
N VAL A 46 -15.64 -1.82 18.06
CA VAL A 46 -15.49 -0.80 19.11
C VAL A 46 -15.47 -1.44 20.50
N ASN A 47 -16.39 -2.37 20.77
CA ASN A 47 -16.46 -3.06 22.06
C ASN A 47 -15.23 -3.93 22.34
N LEU A 48 -14.72 -4.63 21.32
CA LEU A 48 -13.52 -5.45 21.47
C LEU A 48 -12.26 -4.59 21.68
N ILE A 49 -12.15 -3.43 21.03
CA ILE A 49 -11.06 -2.47 21.28
C ILE A 49 -11.16 -1.93 22.70
N ALA A 50 -12.35 -1.51 23.15
CA ALA A 50 -12.56 -1.04 24.52
C ALA A 50 -12.21 -2.12 25.55
N PHE A 51 -12.61 -3.38 25.29
CA PHE A 51 -12.23 -4.52 26.12
C PHE A 51 -10.70 -4.70 26.18
N GLU A 52 -10.01 -4.67 25.04
CA GLU A 52 -8.54 -4.79 24.96
C GLU A 52 -7.80 -3.61 25.63
N GLN A 53 -8.42 -2.43 25.67
CA GLN A 53 -7.90 -1.26 26.39
C GLN A 53 -8.11 -1.39 27.91
N CYS A 54 -9.23 -1.92 28.37
CA CYS A 54 -9.53 -2.10 29.80
C CYS A 54 -8.75 -3.24 30.47
N GLN A 55 -8.33 -4.26 29.72
CA GLN A 55 -7.67 -5.45 30.28
C GLN A 55 -6.23 -5.20 30.78
N GLY A 56 -5.60 -4.06 30.45
CA GLY A 56 -4.31 -3.65 31.05
C GLY A 56 -3.12 -4.58 30.83
N THR A 57 -3.21 -5.58 29.94
CA THR A 57 -2.18 -6.61 29.74
C THR A 57 -0.99 -6.13 28.90
N GLU A 58 0.19 -6.70 29.18
CA GLU A 58 1.42 -6.53 28.39
C GLU A 58 1.44 -7.31 27.06
N GLU A 59 0.44 -8.17 26.83
CA GLU A 59 0.35 -8.96 25.61
C GLU A 59 0.10 -8.11 24.36
N ALA A 60 0.64 -8.57 23.24
CA ALA A 60 0.56 -7.87 21.97
C ALA A 60 -0.90 -7.72 21.53
N ARG A 61 -1.36 -6.47 21.47
CA ARG A 61 -2.73 -6.10 21.13
C ARG A 61 -3.01 -6.34 19.65
N VAL A 62 -3.27 -7.58 19.25
CA VAL A 62 -3.44 -7.99 17.84
C VAL A 62 -4.57 -7.21 17.19
N LEU A 63 -5.69 -7.01 17.90
CA LEU A 63 -6.85 -6.31 17.35
C LEU A 63 -6.57 -4.82 17.19
N THR A 64 -6.13 -4.13 18.24
CA THR A 64 -5.71 -2.72 18.14
C THR A 64 -4.65 -2.56 17.06
N SER A 65 -3.69 -3.50 16.97
CA SER A 65 -2.64 -3.45 15.96
C SER A 65 -3.21 -3.53 14.54
N TYR A 66 -4.18 -4.39 14.32
CA TYR A 66 -4.86 -4.55 13.03
C TYR A 66 -5.70 -3.33 12.66
N VAL A 67 -6.43 -2.79 13.63
CA VAL A 67 -7.28 -1.62 13.44
C VAL A 67 -6.43 -0.38 13.13
N SER A 68 -5.30 -0.20 13.82
CA SER A 68 -4.30 0.84 13.52
C SER A 68 -3.75 0.71 12.11
N LEU A 69 -3.44 -0.51 11.66
CA LEU A 69 -3.02 -0.77 10.28
C LEU A 69 -4.12 -0.34 9.30
N MET A 70 -5.37 -0.77 9.52
CA MET A 70 -6.49 -0.44 8.65
C MET A 70 -6.77 1.07 8.62
N GLY A 71 -6.68 1.77 9.75
CA GLY A 71 -6.81 3.22 9.81
C GLY A 71 -5.72 3.97 9.06
N MET A 72 -4.49 3.45 9.03
CA MET A 72 -3.42 4.01 8.19
C MET A 72 -3.60 3.72 6.69
N LEU A 73 -4.23 2.60 6.34
CA LEU A 73 -4.51 2.24 4.95
C LEU A 73 -5.73 2.98 4.38
N ILE A 74 -6.71 3.29 5.23
CA ILE A 74 -8.00 3.87 4.86
C ILE A 74 -8.12 5.28 5.46
N ARG A 75 -7.70 6.28 4.70
CA ARG A 75 -7.79 7.69 5.10
C ARG A 75 -8.89 8.46 4.36
N THR A 76 -9.32 7.95 3.21
CA THR A 76 -10.24 8.62 2.30
C THR A 76 -11.24 7.63 1.70
N ALA A 77 -12.36 8.13 1.18
CA ALA A 77 -13.33 7.33 0.45
C ALA A 77 -12.71 6.56 -0.74
N GLN A 78 -11.69 7.13 -1.39
CA GLN A 78 -10.96 6.47 -2.48
C GLN A 78 -10.17 5.25 -1.99
N ASP A 79 -9.75 5.25 -0.72
CA ASP A 79 -9.06 4.11 -0.13
C ASP A 79 -10.01 2.94 0.13
N VAL A 80 -11.20 3.25 0.64
CA VAL A 80 -12.29 2.28 0.80
C VAL A 80 -12.64 1.66 -0.54
N GLU A 81 -12.88 2.49 -1.56
CA GLU A 81 -13.21 2.03 -2.91
C GLU A 81 -12.11 1.13 -3.49
N LEU A 82 -10.84 1.51 -3.33
CA LEU A 82 -9.72 0.68 -3.80
C LEU A 82 -9.72 -0.69 -3.13
N LEU A 83 -9.87 -0.75 -1.81
CA LEU A 83 -9.85 -2.02 -1.08
C LEU A 83 -11.08 -2.88 -1.40
N GLN A 84 -12.24 -2.27 -1.63
CA GLN A 84 -13.43 -2.96 -2.14
C GLN A 84 -13.22 -3.56 -3.52
N ARG A 85 -12.69 -2.80 -4.46
CA ARG A 85 -12.34 -3.29 -5.81
C ARG A 85 -11.33 -4.45 -5.76
N ARG A 86 -10.50 -4.51 -4.73
CA ARG A 86 -9.52 -5.59 -4.50
C ARG A 86 -10.09 -6.77 -3.72
N GLY A 87 -11.36 -6.71 -3.29
CA GLY A 87 -12.02 -7.73 -2.47
C GLY A 87 -11.46 -7.85 -1.06
N ILE A 88 -10.75 -6.83 -0.57
CA ILE A 88 -10.16 -6.78 0.76
C ILE A 88 -11.16 -6.24 1.77
N LEU A 89 -11.98 -5.27 1.38
CA LEU A 89 -13.02 -4.70 2.22
C LEU A 89 -14.37 -4.94 1.54
N ASP A 90 -15.37 -5.32 2.32
CA ASP A 90 -16.77 -5.29 1.91
C ASP A 90 -17.48 -4.28 2.80
N ASN A 91 -17.79 -3.12 2.23
CA ASN A 91 -18.37 -1.99 2.96
C ASN A 91 -19.89 -2.00 2.81
N LEU A 92 -20.58 -2.32 3.90
CA LEU A 92 -22.04 -2.31 4.01
C LEU A 92 -22.56 -1.10 4.80
N LEU A 93 -21.70 -0.09 5.03
CA LEU A 93 -22.09 1.21 5.62
C LEU A 93 -22.77 2.09 4.57
N ALA A 94 -23.33 3.23 5.00
CA ALA A 94 -24.12 4.09 4.11
C ALA A 94 -23.34 4.62 2.90
N ASN A 95 -22.03 4.90 3.07
CA ASN A 95 -21.14 5.31 1.99
C ASN A 95 -19.66 5.08 2.32
N HIS A 96 -18.78 5.33 1.35
CA HIS A 96 -17.33 5.20 1.51
C HIS A 96 -16.73 6.23 2.48
N ASP A 97 -17.29 7.44 2.57
CA ASP A 97 -16.78 8.48 3.48
C ASP A 97 -17.00 8.09 4.94
N GLU A 98 -18.14 7.48 5.27
CA GLU A 98 -18.43 6.96 6.59
C GLU A 98 -17.45 5.86 6.99
N ALA A 99 -17.22 4.90 6.10
CA ALA A 99 -16.23 3.84 6.32
C ALA A 99 -14.83 4.41 6.53
N ALA A 100 -14.44 5.40 5.72
CA ALA A 100 -13.13 6.04 5.84
C ALA A 100 -12.97 6.76 7.19
N ARG A 101 -13.99 7.51 7.62
CA ARG A 101 -13.98 8.18 8.93
C ARG A 101 -13.90 7.17 10.08
N PHE A 102 -14.66 6.08 10.00
CA PHE A 102 -14.64 5.04 11.03
C PHE A 102 -13.25 4.43 11.21
N PHE A 103 -12.63 3.94 10.12
CA PHE A 103 -11.30 3.34 10.21
C PHE A 103 -10.22 4.35 10.56
N SER A 104 -10.25 5.56 9.99
CA SER A 104 -9.28 6.62 10.31
C SER A 104 -9.35 7.00 11.79
N HIS A 105 -10.55 7.18 12.35
CA HIS A 105 -10.74 7.53 13.76
C HIS A 105 -10.28 6.42 14.70
N LEU A 106 -10.62 5.16 14.39
CA LEU A 106 -10.16 4.03 15.19
C LEU A 106 -8.63 3.87 15.16
N GLY A 107 -8.00 4.17 14.03
CA GLY A 107 -6.55 4.16 13.92
C GLY A 107 -5.86 5.27 14.71
N GLU A 108 -6.52 6.40 14.95
CA GLU A 108 -6.02 7.51 15.78
C GLU A 108 -6.23 7.25 17.29
N GLY A 109 -7.32 6.57 17.66
CA GLY A 109 -7.71 6.32 19.06
C GLY A 109 -6.94 5.22 19.79
N GLY A 110 -6.11 4.44 19.09
CA GLY A 110 -5.20 3.47 19.71
C GLY A 110 -3.95 4.17 20.22
N ALA A 111 -3.76 4.28 21.54
CA ALA A 111 -2.51 4.76 22.13
C ALA A 111 -1.33 3.94 21.58
N MET A 112 -0.57 4.54 20.65
CA MET A 112 0.40 3.85 19.83
C MET A 112 1.70 3.63 20.59
N ASN A 113 1.85 2.45 21.20
CA ASN A 113 3.16 1.96 21.61
C ASN A 113 3.72 1.11 20.45
N TYR A 114 4.59 1.72 19.64
CA TYR A 114 5.16 1.10 18.43
C TYR A 114 5.91 -0.21 18.73
N ASP A 115 6.45 -0.35 19.95
CA ASP A 115 7.27 -1.49 20.37
C ASP A 115 6.44 -2.73 20.75
N GLN A 116 5.13 -2.58 20.98
CA GLN A 116 4.22 -3.68 21.33
C GLN A 116 3.34 -4.13 20.14
N HIS A 117 3.61 -3.60 18.95
CA HIS A 117 2.75 -3.76 17.78
C HIS A 117 3.10 -5.04 17.00
N VAL A 118 2.11 -5.92 16.81
CA VAL A 118 2.29 -7.21 16.08
C VAL A 118 2.79 -7.01 14.65
N PHE A 119 2.45 -5.86 14.06
CA PHE A 119 2.84 -5.47 12.70
C PHE A 119 4.11 -4.62 12.63
N PHE A 120 4.92 -4.52 13.70
CA PHE A 120 6.16 -3.74 13.68
C PHE A 120 7.07 -4.12 12.49
N GLY A 121 7.34 -5.42 12.30
CA GLY A 121 8.13 -5.91 11.18
C GLY A 121 7.50 -5.57 9.82
N LEU A 122 6.17 -5.65 9.70
CA LEU A 122 5.44 -5.25 8.49
C LEU A 122 5.67 -3.76 8.17
N TYR A 123 5.63 -2.89 9.18
CA TYR A 123 5.90 -1.45 9.00
C TYR A 123 7.34 -1.19 8.61
N GLU A 124 8.30 -1.87 9.24
CA GLU A 124 9.71 -1.74 8.88
C GLU A 124 9.93 -2.08 7.40
N ASP A 125 9.25 -3.13 6.93
CA ASP A 125 9.34 -3.63 5.57
C ASP A 125 8.78 -2.65 4.55
N VAL A 126 7.60 -2.11 4.85
CA VAL A 126 6.96 -1.10 4.03
C VAL A 126 7.79 0.18 4.03
N ARG A 127 8.33 0.59 5.19
CA ARG A 127 9.21 1.76 5.32
C ARG A 127 10.48 1.59 4.49
N ARG A 128 11.13 0.42 4.57
CA ARG A 128 12.34 0.10 3.80
C ARG A 128 12.05 0.08 2.29
N TYR A 129 10.93 -0.51 1.89
CA TYR A 129 10.50 -0.51 0.49
C TYR A 129 10.21 0.91 -0.03
N CYS A 130 9.48 1.72 0.75
CA CYS A 130 9.15 3.09 0.36
C CYS A 130 10.36 4.04 0.41
N GLY A 131 11.32 3.79 1.31
CA GLY A 131 12.54 4.58 1.47
C GLY A 131 13.63 4.25 0.44
N SER A 132 13.55 3.08 -0.21
CA SER A 132 14.48 2.71 -1.28
C SER A 132 14.29 3.60 -2.50
N TRP A 133 15.33 4.38 -2.82
CA TRP A 133 15.39 5.26 -3.99
C TRP A 133 15.05 4.53 -5.30
N TYR A 134 15.50 3.27 -5.43
CA TYR A 134 15.22 2.43 -6.60
C TYR A 134 13.72 2.17 -6.82
N HIS A 135 12.97 1.86 -5.76
CA HIS A 135 11.54 1.55 -5.88
C HIS A 135 10.72 2.81 -6.14
N ARG A 136 11.08 3.93 -5.52
CA ARG A 136 10.43 5.22 -5.75
C ARG A 136 10.65 5.69 -7.19
N ASN A 137 11.89 5.65 -7.67
CA ASN A 137 12.19 6.07 -9.03
C ASN A 137 11.60 5.13 -10.08
N ARG A 138 11.61 3.81 -9.86
CA ARG A 138 10.99 2.87 -10.80
C ARG A 138 9.46 3.03 -10.86
N ALA A 139 8.80 3.35 -9.74
CA ALA A 139 7.36 3.64 -9.73
C ALA A 139 7.04 4.92 -10.51
N VAL A 140 7.82 5.98 -10.31
CA VAL A 140 7.72 7.24 -11.06
C VAL A 140 8.01 7.03 -12.54
N LEU A 141 9.12 6.36 -12.88
CA LEU A 141 9.50 6.07 -14.26
C LEU A 141 8.40 5.28 -14.98
N ARG A 142 7.85 4.25 -14.34
CA ARG A 142 6.73 3.49 -14.90
C ARG A 142 5.49 4.35 -15.11
N ARG A 143 5.16 5.24 -14.17
CA ARG A 143 3.98 6.09 -14.27
C ARG A 143 4.12 7.15 -15.36
N ASP A 144 5.24 7.86 -15.38
CA ASP A 144 5.40 9.05 -16.21
C ASP A 144 5.92 8.71 -17.62
N TYR A 145 6.71 7.65 -17.78
CA TYR A 145 7.20 7.20 -19.09
C TYR A 145 6.32 6.13 -19.73
N PHE A 146 5.86 5.13 -18.98
CA PHE A 146 5.04 4.04 -19.53
C PHE A 146 3.52 4.26 -19.36
N GLY A 147 3.09 5.25 -18.60
CA GLY A 147 1.67 5.63 -18.49
C GLY A 147 1.23 6.64 -19.55
N ASN A 148 2.16 7.38 -20.16
CA ASN A 148 1.90 8.27 -21.28
C ASN A 148 2.59 7.73 -22.54
N PRO A 149 1.85 7.22 -23.54
CA PRO A 149 2.44 6.66 -24.75
C PRO A 149 3.36 7.66 -25.49
N TRP A 150 3.08 8.96 -25.40
CA TRP A 150 3.92 10.00 -26.00
C TRP A 150 5.31 10.11 -25.36
N SER A 151 5.40 9.97 -24.03
CA SER A 151 6.68 9.99 -23.33
C SER A 151 7.56 8.81 -23.73
N ALA A 152 6.96 7.62 -23.90
CA ALA A 152 7.67 6.42 -24.35
C ALA A 152 8.22 6.57 -25.79
N ILE A 153 7.40 7.10 -26.71
CA ILE A 153 7.82 7.35 -28.10
C ILE A 153 8.96 8.38 -28.13
N SER A 154 8.85 9.47 -27.37
CA SER A 154 9.89 10.50 -27.28
C SER A 154 11.23 9.94 -26.81
N LEU A 155 11.22 9.09 -25.78
CA LEU A 155 12.44 8.43 -25.27
C LEU A 155 13.07 7.51 -26.32
N PHE A 156 12.25 6.76 -27.04
CA PHE A 156 12.72 5.88 -28.11
C PHE A 156 13.37 6.67 -29.25
N VAL A 157 12.71 7.74 -29.71
CA VAL A 157 13.25 8.62 -30.77
C VAL A 157 14.56 9.26 -30.32
N ALA A 158 14.62 9.80 -29.10
CA ALA A 158 15.84 10.40 -28.55
C ALA A 158 17.01 9.39 -28.51
N GLY A 159 16.75 8.15 -28.07
CA GLY A 159 17.75 7.08 -28.09
C GLY A 159 18.25 6.74 -29.49
N LEU A 160 17.34 6.69 -30.48
CA LEU A 160 17.66 6.45 -31.88
C LEU A 160 18.55 7.56 -32.45
N VAL A 161 18.23 8.83 -32.15
CA VAL A 161 19.02 10.00 -32.57
C VAL A 161 20.44 9.93 -31.99
N VAL A 162 20.58 9.60 -30.70
CA VAL A 162 21.89 9.44 -30.05
C VAL A 162 22.70 8.30 -30.67
N ALA A 163 22.06 7.16 -30.95
CA ALA A 163 22.73 6.04 -31.62
C ALA A 163 23.20 6.41 -33.03
N LEU A 164 22.36 7.10 -33.79
CA LEU A 164 22.70 7.58 -35.14
C LEU A 164 23.86 8.58 -35.11
N THR A 165 23.83 9.54 -34.19
CA THR A 165 24.92 10.53 -34.05
C THR A 165 26.22 9.87 -33.60
N ALA A 166 26.18 8.90 -32.69
CA ALA A 166 27.36 8.12 -32.31
C ALA A 166 27.94 7.35 -33.50
N THR A 167 27.08 6.72 -34.30
CA THR A 167 27.49 5.97 -35.51
C THR A 167 28.10 6.91 -36.56
N GLN A 168 27.48 8.06 -36.79
CA GLN A 168 28.01 9.11 -37.67
C GLN A 168 29.38 9.59 -37.19
N THR A 169 29.52 9.86 -35.90
CA THR A 169 30.78 10.32 -35.28
C THR A 169 31.88 9.25 -35.39
N TYR A 170 31.52 7.98 -35.23
CA TYR A 170 32.45 6.87 -35.39
C TYR A 170 32.97 6.77 -36.83
N PHE A 171 32.08 6.83 -37.83
CA PHE A 171 32.48 6.77 -39.25
C PHE A 171 33.23 8.03 -39.71
N THR A 172 32.97 9.20 -39.12
CA THR A 172 33.75 10.41 -39.43
C THR A 172 35.14 10.40 -38.82
N VAL A 173 35.31 9.81 -37.62
CA VAL A 173 36.63 9.72 -36.95
C VAL A 173 37.47 8.56 -37.49
N PHE A 174 36.85 7.43 -37.87
CA PHE A 174 37.53 6.27 -38.47
C PHE A 174 36.98 5.98 -39.87
N PRO A 175 37.30 6.83 -40.87
CA PRO A 175 36.93 6.54 -42.25
C PRO A 175 37.65 5.26 -42.71
N ARG A 176 36.92 4.35 -43.36
CA ARG A 176 37.50 3.15 -43.97
C ARG A 176 38.31 3.59 -45.20
N ASN A 177 39.64 3.46 -45.12
CA ASN A 177 40.57 3.59 -46.25
C ASN A 177 40.30 2.55 -47.34
#